data_AF-A0A8J7I7K1-F1
#
_entry.id   AF-A0A8J7I7K1-F1
#
_cell.length_a   1.000
_cell.length_b   1.000
_cell.length_c   1.000
_cell.angle_alpha   90.00
_cell.angle_beta   90.00
_cell.angle_gamma   90.00
#
_symmetry.space_group_name_H-M   'P 1'
#
loop_
_entity.id
_entity.type
_entity.pdbx_description
1 polymer ?
#
loop_
_entity_poly.entity_id
_entity_poly.type
_entity_poly.pdbx_seq_one_letter_code
_entity_poly.pdbx_strand_id
1 'polypeptide(L)'
;MKRITANKLNKQIVSRLVLVILTCFLGWQNSVQGQSQPDTKLLPFFDNVDNPVPVGFPKGQQLDITPRPPQLNRFDEAVLKICGPIGSKVSTNQFKQLLSDYPDVLQKIQQASNGELRPGRKKKAQFIEDLTNIWFTNQGFEHIFCGQIYNANDIGGLHFYGRYLQLQNEGIGGRLPNNQAKEEVIPGVIYTMGVVIKQGNRIVTDVIKGYGYLSNAEEMLVDATKIFKQQGNTEGTCIYSVRDRETGKSFPTVFVRKQKAIITFYPDATPQGAKCRS
;
A
#
# COMPACT_ATOMS: atom_id res chain seq x y z
N MET A 1 39.84 27.05 50.60
CA MET A 1 40.01 26.21 51.82
C MET A 1 39.48 24.82 51.51
N LYS A 2 40.29 23.76 51.60
CA LYS A 2 40.30 22.75 52.69
C LYS A 2 38.87 22.23 53.01
N ARG A 3 38.38 21.07 52.55
CA ARG A 3 38.78 19.62 52.73
C ARG A 3 37.98 18.96 53.88
N ILE A 4 37.81 17.62 53.83
CA ILE A 4 37.34 16.67 54.90
C ILE A 4 35.81 16.41 54.92
N THR A 5 35.22 15.21 55.04
CA THR A 5 35.55 13.76 54.76
C THR A 5 34.21 12.99 54.75
N ALA A 6 33.91 12.05 53.86
CA ALA A 6 34.19 10.60 53.95
C ALA A 6 33.94 9.90 55.31
N ASN A 7 33.00 8.93 55.37
CA ASN A 7 33.26 7.61 55.98
C ASN A 7 32.15 6.56 55.76
N LYS A 8 32.61 5.36 55.34
CA LYS A 8 32.32 4.00 55.86
C LYS A 8 30.88 3.67 56.29
N LEU A 9 30.17 2.73 55.65
CA LEU A 9 30.50 1.29 55.48
C LEU A 9 30.78 0.58 56.82
N ASN A 10 29.79 -0.14 57.35
CA ASN A 10 30.06 -1.20 58.32
C ASN A 10 29.24 -2.47 57.99
N LYS A 11 29.74 -3.62 58.46
CA LYS A 11 29.49 -4.95 57.89
C LYS A 11 29.37 -5.98 59.01
N GLN A 12 28.81 -7.15 58.68
CA GLN A 12 28.87 -8.45 59.40
C GLN A 12 27.71 -8.78 60.37
N ILE A 13 27.02 -9.93 60.15
CA ILE A 13 27.16 -11.27 60.81
C ILE A 13 26.70 -11.20 62.28
N VAL A 14 25.82 -12.04 62.85
CA VAL A 14 25.49 -13.49 62.75
C VAL A 14 23.94 -13.67 62.60
N SER A 15 23.27 -14.84 62.56
CA SER A 15 23.61 -16.28 62.67
C SER A 15 22.64 -17.18 61.85
N ARG A 16 22.65 -18.50 62.09
CA ARG A 16 21.69 -19.51 61.58
C ARG A 16 20.62 -19.87 62.63
N LEU A 17 19.39 -20.14 62.19
CA LEU A 17 18.66 -21.34 62.63
C LEU A 17 17.67 -21.80 61.55
N VAL A 18 17.40 -23.11 61.51
CA VAL A 18 16.56 -23.78 60.51
C VAL A 18 15.14 -23.93 61.05
N LEU A 19 14.13 -23.67 60.22
CA LEU A 19 12.85 -24.38 60.33
C LEU A 19 12.25 -24.65 58.95
N VAL A 20 11.85 -25.89 58.72
CA VAL A 20 11.17 -26.34 57.50
C VAL A 20 9.68 -26.02 57.63
N ILE A 21 9.14 -25.26 56.69
CA ILE A 21 7.69 -25.23 56.41
C ILE A 21 7.51 -25.42 54.91
N LEU A 22 7.07 -26.62 54.53
CA LEU A 22 6.69 -26.99 53.18
C LEU A 22 5.19 -26.69 53.01
N THR A 23 4.83 -25.55 52.44
CA THR A 23 3.43 -25.21 52.13
C THR A 23 3.26 -24.86 50.66
N CYS A 24 2.36 -25.61 50.01
CA CYS A 24 2.06 -25.47 48.59
C CYS A 24 1.44 -24.11 48.27
N PHE A 25 2.13 -23.31 47.47
CA PHE A 25 1.49 -22.29 46.63
C PHE A 25 1.76 -22.61 45.16
N LEU A 26 0.91 -23.49 44.62
CA LEU A 26 0.70 -23.62 43.19
C LEU A 26 0.05 -22.33 42.69
N GLY A 27 0.89 -21.32 42.45
CA GLY A 27 0.47 -20.14 41.71
C GLY A 27 0.07 -20.58 40.31
N TRP A 28 -1.24 -20.58 40.02
CA TRP A 28 -1.75 -20.78 38.67
C TRP A 28 -1.15 -19.71 37.75
N GLN A 29 -0.07 -20.07 37.06
CA GLN A 29 0.21 -19.46 35.77
C GLN A 29 -0.98 -19.82 34.88
N ASN A 30 -1.87 -18.85 34.69
CA ASN A 30 -2.79 -18.87 33.56
C ASN A 30 -1.92 -18.81 32.30
N SER A 31 -1.49 -19.99 31.84
CA SER A 31 -1.03 -20.20 30.49
C SER A 31 -2.23 -19.89 29.60
N VAL A 32 -2.38 -18.62 29.24
CA VAL A 32 -3.21 -18.20 28.13
C VAL A 32 -2.63 -18.92 26.93
N GLN A 33 -3.22 -20.07 26.61
CA GLN A 33 -3.05 -20.71 25.33
C GLN A 33 -3.59 -19.70 24.33
N GLY A 34 -2.70 -18.86 23.81
CA GLY A 34 -2.93 -18.18 22.56
C GLY A 34 -3.22 -19.28 21.56
N GLN A 35 -4.49 -19.47 21.24
CA GLN A 35 -4.91 -20.45 20.26
C GLN A 35 -4.13 -20.11 19.00
N SER A 36 -3.20 -20.99 18.62
CA SER A 36 -2.60 -20.96 17.31
C SER A 36 -3.76 -20.99 16.34
N GLN A 37 -4.06 -19.83 15.74
CA GLN A 37 -5.08 -19.73 14.71
C GLN A 37 -4.77 -20.83 13.69
N PRO A 38 -5.76 -21.65 13.27
CA PRO A 38 -5.55 -22.56 12.17
C PRO A 38 -4.91 -21.75 11.03
N ASP A 39 -3.90 -22.31 10.37
CA ASP A 39 -3.29 -21.63 9.24
C ASP A 39 -4.21 -21.72 8.02
N THR A 40 -5.32 -20.99 8.13
CA THR A 40 -6.35 -20.89 7.12
C THR A 40 -5.68 -20.21 5.93
N LYS A 41 -5.43 -21.02 4.91
CA LYS A 41 -4.87 -20.58 3.64
C LYS A 41 -5.75 -19.45 3.11
N LEU A 42 -5.15 -18.27 2.92
CA LEU A 42 -5.86 -17.12 2.39
C LEU A 42 -6.31 -17.41 0.94
N LEU A 43 -7.47 -16.88 0.57
CA LEU A 43 -7.92 -16.93 -0.83
C LEU A 43 -6.95 -16.11 -1.69
N PRO A 44 -6.43 -16.64 -2.81
CA PRO A 44 -5.47 -15.90 -3.63
C PRO A 44 -6.12 -14.65 -4.25
N PHE A 45 -5.31 -13.62 -4.48
CA PHE A 45 -5.59 -12.53 -5.42
C PHE A 45 -5.31 -12.96 -6.87
N PHE A 46 -4.33 -13.85 -7.07
CA PHE A 46 -3.89 -14.33 -8.37
C PHE A 46 -3.66 -15.84 -8.35
N ASP A 47 -4.20 -16.58 -9.33
CA ASP A 47 -3.84 -17.98 -9.54
C ASP A 47 -3.84 -18.36 -11.04
N ASN A 48 -3.89 -19.64 -11.39
CA ASN A 48 -3.85 -20.10 -12.79
C ASN A 48 -5.08 -20.96 -13.16
N VAL A 49 -6.18 -20.82 -12.42
CA VAL A 49 -7.39 -21.63 -12.52
C VAL A 49 -8.57 -20.73 -12.86
N ASP A 50 -9.15 -20.93 -14.05
CA ASP A 50 -10.41 -20.29 -14.42
C ASP A 50 -11.53 -20.78 -13.49
N ASN A 51 -11.90 -19.96 -12.51
CA ASN A 51 -12.73 -20.33 -11.36
C ASN A 51 -13.98 -19.43 -11.20
N PRO A 52 -14.73 -19.16 -12.29
CA PRO A 52 -15.66 -18.03 -12.37
C PRO A 52 -16.70 -18.03 -11.26
N VAL A 53 -16.85 -16.88 -10.60
CA VAL A 53 -17.82 -16.64 -9.52
C VAL A 53 -18.81 -15.53 -9.91
N PRO A 54 -20.02 -15.50 -9.32
CA PRO A 54 -20.89 -14.33 -9.43
C PRO A 54 -20.18 -13.08 -8.90
N VAL A 55 -20.29 -11.96 -9.61
CA VAL A 55 -19.72 -10.65 -9.21
C VAL A 55 -20.80 -9.57 -9.14
N GLY A 56 -20.53 -8.50 -8.38
CA GLY A 56 -21.39 -7.32 -8.26
C GLY A 56 -21.44 -6.51 -9.57
N PHE A 57 -20.30 -6.40 -10.26
CA PHE A 57 -20.23 -5.80 -11.60
C PHE A 57 -19.30 -6.58 -12.54
N PRO A 58 -19.69 -6.80 -13.81
CA PRO A 58 -21.01 -6.58 -14.40
C PRO A 58 -22.08 -7.51 -13.80
N LYS A 59 -23.22 -6.93 -13.42
CA LYS A 59 -24.30 -7.63 -12.70
C LYS A 59 -24.82 -8.82 -13.50
N GLY A 60 -24.91 -9.98 -12.84
CA GLY A 60 -25.47 -11.21 -13.41
C GLY A 60 -24.50 -12.02 -14.28
N GLN A 61 -23.23 -11.62 -14.37
CA GLN A 61 -22.18 -12.44 -14.97
C GLN A 61 -21.49 -13.32 -13.90
N GLN A 62 -20.87 -14.39 -14.36
CA GLN A 62 -19.87 -15.13 -13.59
C GLN A 62 -18.51 -14.91 -14.25
N LEU A 63 -17.53 -14.46 -13.47
CA LEU A 63 -16.20 -14.05 -13.95
C LEU A 63 -15.12 -14.53 -12.99
N ASP A 64 -13.95 -14.86 -13.54
CA ASP A 64 -12.74 -15.12 -12.76
C ASP A 64 -12.25 -13.80 -12.11
N ILE A 65 -12.18 -13.82 -10.78
CA ILE A 65 -11.76 -12.71 -9.90
C ILE A 65 -10.27 -12.81 -9.51
N THR A 66 -9.59 -13.87 -9.97
CA THR A 66 -8.23 -14.29 -9.61
C THR A 66 -7.35 -14.44 -10.86
N PRO A 67 -7.06 -13.32 -11.56
CA PRO A 67 -6.28 -13.36 -12.79
C PRO A 67 -4.90 -13.97 -12.57
N ARG A 68 -4.23 -14.34 -13.67
CA ARG A 68 -2.85 -14.84 -13.61
C ARG A 68 -1.93 -13.87 -12.85
N PRO A 69 -0.95 -14.36 -12.09
CA PRO A 69 0.04 -13.50 -11.45
C PRO A 69 0.73 -12.61 -12.50
N PRO A 70 0.69 -11.27 -12.35
CA PRO A 70 1.35 -10.37 -13.27
C PRO A 70 2.87 -10.48 -13.12
N GLN A 71 3.61 -10.21 -14.19
CA GLN A 71 5.06 -10.16 -14.14
C GLN A 71 5.51 -8.78 -13.64
N LEU A 72 6.30 -8.75 -12.57
CA LEU A 72 6.90 -7.52 -12.07
C LEU A 72 8.14 -7.17 -12.89
N ASN A 73 8.25 -5.91 -13.30
CA ASN A 73 9.49 -5.38 -13.86
C ASN A 73 10.42 -4.88 -12.74
N ARG A 74 11.66 -4.51 -13.10
CA ARG A 74 12.67 -4.06 -12.11
C ARG A 74 12.27 -2.79 -11.35
N PHE A 75 11.40 -1.94 -11.91
CA PHE A 75 10.93 -0.74 -11.24
C PHE A 75 9.80 -1.05 -10.26
N ASP A 76 8.90 -1.98 -10.62
CA ASP A 76 7.88 -2.54 -9.71
C ASP A 76 8.52 -3.10 -8.44
N GLU A 77 9.54 -3.95 -8.60
CA GLU A 77 10.32 -4.53 -7.49
C GLU A 77 10.97 -3.45 -6.61
N ALA A 78 11.50 -2.39 -7.21
CA ALA A 78 12.12 -1.28 -6.48
C ALA A 78 11.11 -0.42 -5.72
N VAL A 79 9.91 -0.21 -6.28
CA VAL A 79 8.79 0.45 -5.59
C VAL A 79 8.35 -0.38 -4.39
N LEU A 80 8.15 -1.69 -4.54
CA LEU A 80 7.81 -2.59 -3.43
C LEU A 80 8.90 -2.61 -2.35
N LYS A 81 10.18 -2.61 -2.77
CA LYS A 81 11.34 -2.55 -1.86
C LYS A 81 11.36 -1.27 -1.01
N ILE A 82 11.07 -0.09 -1.58
CA ILE A 82 11.01 1.13 -0.76
C ILE A 82 9.72 1.24 0.05
N CYS A 83 8.62 0.63 -0.41
CA CYS A 83 7.38 0.52 0.36
C CYS A 83 7.53 -0.35 1.63
N GLY A 84 8.42 -1.35 1.63
CA GLY A 84 8.65 -2.22 2.79
C GLY A 84 7.37 -2.97 3.23
N PRO A 85 7.26 -3.43 4.49
CA PRO A 85 6.06 -4.07 5.02
C PRO A 85 4.79 -3.20 4.90
N ILE A 86 3.61 -3.82 4.86
CA ILE A 86 2.32 -3.10 4.77
C ILE A 86 2.10 -2.10 5.93
N GLY A 87 1.69 -0.87 5.59
CA GLY A 87 1.57 0.23 6.54
C GLY A 87 2.88 0.94 6.91
N SER A 88 4.01 0.57 6.31
CA SER A 88 5.27 1.32 6.45
C SER A 88 5.22 2.67 5.72
N LYS A 89 6.11 3.59 6.13
CA LYS A 89 6.26 4.90 5.49
C LYS A 89 7.47 4.94 4.57
N VAL A 90 7.35 5.71 3.49
CA VAL A 90 8.41 5.97 2.52
C VAL A 90 8.96 7.36 2.77
N SER A 91 10.28 7.50 2.91
CA SER A 91 10.89 8.83 3.00
C SER A 91 11.02 9.47 1.61
N THR A 92 10.93 10.80 1.58
CA THR A 92 11.19 11.59 0.36
C THR A 92 12.60 11.37 -0.21
N ASN A 93 13.57 10.98 0.63
CA ASN A 93 14.93 10.63 0.20
C ASN A 93 14.97 9.26 -0.50
N GLN A 94 14.25 8.25 -0.01
CA GLN A 94 14.11 6.97 -0.72
C GLN A 94 13.47 7.14 -2.10
N PHE A 95 12.45 7.99 -2.21
CA PHE A 95 11.82 8.29 -3.51
C PHE A 95 12.75 9.04 -4.47
N LYS A 96 13.52 10.02 -3.97
CA LYS A 96 14.56 10.70 -4.78
C LYS A 96 15.67 9.75 -5.22
N GLN A 97 16.06 8.80 -4.36
CA GLN A 97 17.03 7.76 -4.71
C GLN A 97 16.47 6.83 -5.78
N LEU A 98 15.23 6.34 -5.63
CA LEU A 98 14.53 5.54 -6.63
C LEU A 98 14.53 6.24 -8.01
N LEU A 99 14.20 7.53 -8.07
CA LEU A 99 14.24 8.30 -9.32
C LEU A 99 15.65 8.59 -9.85
N SER A 100 16.68 8.46 -9.01
CA SER A 100 18.09 8.56 -9.41
C SER A 100 18.61 7.24 -9.97
N ASP A 101 18.15 6.12 -9.40
CA ASP A 101 18.52 4.76 -9.82
C ASP A 101 17.80 4.36 -11.13
N TYR A 102 16.62 4.94 -11.38
CA TYR A 102 15.80 4.73 -12.59
C TYR A 102 15.61 6.05 -13.37
N PRO A 103 16.68 6.55 -14.04
CA PRO A 103 16.66 7.85 -14.72
C PRO A 103 15.76 7.90 -15.96
N ASP A 104 15.45 6.74 -16.55
CA ASP A 104 14.51 6.58 -17.66
C ASP A 104 13.05 6.79 -17.22
N VAL A 105 12.67 6.27 -16.05
CA VAL A 105 11.38 6.55 -15.40
C VAL A 105 11.25 8.06 -15.14
N LEU A 106 12.28 8.68 -14.56
CA LEU A 106 12.30 10.13 -14.34
C LEU A 106 12.16 10.91 -15.66
N GLN A 107 12.82 10.46 -16.74
CA GLN A 107 12.71 11.08 -18.06
C GLN A 107 11.29 10.98 -18.63
N LYS A 108 10.61 9.82 -18.50
CA LYS A 108 9.22 9.63 -18.94
C LYS A 108 8.26 10.53 -18.15
N ILE A 109 8.45 10.66 -16.84
CA ILE A 109 7.67 11.58 -16.00
C ILE A 109 7.91 13.05 -16.39
N GLN A 110 9.16 13.43 -16.71
CA GLN A 110 9.48 14.76 -17.24
C GLN A 110 8.80 15.03 -18.58
N GLN A 111 8.87 14.09 -19.53
CA GLN A 111 8.20 14.21 -20.83
C GLN A 111 6.68 14.39 -20.67
N ALA A 112 6.04 13.55 -19.84
CA ALA A 112 4.60 13.57 -19.62
C ALA A 112 4.07 14.85 -18.92
N SER A 113 4.97 15.64 -18.33
CA SER A 113 4.65 16.91 -17.65
C SER A 113 5.29 18.14 -18.32
N ASN A 114 5.84 18.00 -19.53
CA ASN A 114 6.58 19.04 -20.25
C ASN A 114 7.75 19.66 -19.44
N GLY A 115 8.37 18.85 -18.56
CA GLY A 115 9.50 19.22 -17.71
C GLY A 115 9.16 20.21 -16.58
N GLU A 116 7.88 20.39 -16.25
CA GLU A 116 7.44 21.47 -15.36
C GLU A 116 6.19 21.11 -14.55
N LEU A 117 6.31 20.96 -13.22
CA LEU A 117 5.14 20.73 -12.34
C LEU A 117 4.64 21.99 -11.64
N ARG A 118 5.45 23.05 -11.57
CA ARG A 118 5.07 24.39 -11.11
C ARG A 118 5.52 25.45 -12.11
N PRO A 119 4.73 26.50 -12.38
CA PRO A 119 5.08 27.52 -13.38
C PRO A 119 6.49 28.11 -13.17
N GLY A 120 7.30 28.11 -14.23
CA GLY A 120 8.67 28.66 -14.23
C GLY A 120 9.74 27.74 -13.61
N ARG A 121 9.37 26.60 -13.04
CA ARG A 121 10.29 25.68 -12.32
C ARG A 121 10.69 24.49 -13.19
N LYS A 122 11.59 24.75 -14.15
CA LYS A 122 12.04 23.76 -15.16
C LYS A 122 13.44 23.17 -14.93
N LYS A 123 14.21 23.66 -13.94
CA LYS A 123 15.55 23.10 -13.64
C LYS A 123 15.39 21.70 -13.05
N LYS A 124 16.25 20.73 -13.42
CA LYS A 124 16.17 19.31 -12.96
C LYS A 124 15.97 19.17 -11.44
N ALA A 125 16.71 19.93 -10.63
CA ALA A 125 16.57 19.92 -9.17
C ALA A 125 15.20 20.43 -8.70
N GLN A 126 14.68 21.52 -9.28
CA GLN A 126 13.35 22.05 -8.98
C GLN A 126 12.24 21.08 -9.40
N PHE A 127 12.42 20.40 -10.54
CA PHE A 127 11.49 19.38 -11.01
C PHE A 127 11.41 18.19 -10.05
N ILE A 128 12.55 17.66 -9.59
CA ILE A 128 12.59 16.56 -8.62
C ILE A 128 11.99 16.99 -7.27
N GLU A 129 12.26 18.21 -6.82
CA GLU A 129 11.64 18.81 -5.63
C GLU A 129 10.11 18.89 -5.79
N ASP A 130 9.62 19.42 -6.91
CA ASP A 130 8.18 19.55 -7.16
C ASP A 130 7.50 18.19 -7.31
N LEU A 131 8.12 17.24 -8.00
CA LEU A 131 7.65 15.86 -8.14
C LEU A 131 7.55 15.18 -6.76
N THR A 132 8.59 15.30 -5.93
CA THR A 132 8.55 14.83 -4.54
C THR A 132 7.39 15.46 -3.77
N ASN A 133 7.23 16.77 -3.87
CA ASN A 133 6.22 17.51 -3.11
C ASN A 133 4.79 17.09 -3.51
N ILE A 134 4.49 16.89 -4.81
CA ILE A 134 3.14 16.51 -5.24
C ILE A 134 2.77 15.08 -4.84
N TRP A 135 3.76 14.18 -4.71
CA TRP A 135 3.54 12.78 -4.33
C TRP A 135 3.51 12.55 -2.80
N PHE A 136 4.18 13.39 -2.01
CA PHE A 136 4.36 13.17 -0.57
C PHE A 136 3.54 14.10 0.34
N THR A 137 3.10 15.28 -0.11
CA THR A 137 2.34 16.22 0.76
C THR A 137 1.05 15.59 1.32
N ASN A 138 0.34 14.78 0.53
CA ASN A 138 -0.83 14.02 0.97
C ASN A 138 -0.59 12.50 0.99
N GLN A 139 0.67 12.05 1.11
CA GLN A 139 1.04 10.62 1.16
C GLN A 139 0.59 9.80 -0.08
N GLY A 140 0.31 10.44 -1.22
CA GLY A 140 -0.22 9.77 -2.41
C GLY A 140 0.65 8.61 -2.90
N PHE A 141 1.97 8.68 -2.76
CA PHE A 141 2.86 7.56 -3.09
C PHE A 141 2.60 6.34 -2.20
N GLU A 142 2.55 6.53 -0.87
CA GLU A 142 2.28 5.46 0.09
C GLU A 142 0.87 4.87 -0.11
N HIS A 143 -0.11 5.74 -0.34
CA HIS A 143 -1.49 5.36 -0.54
C HIS A 143 -1.65 4.50 -1.80
N ILE A 144 -1.19 4.98 -2.96
CA ILE A 144 -1.36 4.29 -4.24
C ILE A 144 -0.54 2.98 -4.30
N PHE A 145 0.74 3.02 -3.96
CA PHE A 145 1.66 1.89 -4.17
C PHE A 145 1.83 0.97 -2.96
N CYS A 146 1.94 1.53 -1.75
CA CYS A 146 2.37 0.78 -0.58
C CYS A 146 1.20 0.23 0.24
N GLY A 147 0.04 0.87 0.22
CA GLY A 147 -1.10 0.55 1.07
C GLY A 147 -0.87 0.95 2.54
N GLN A 148 -1.90 1.51 3.16
CA GLN A 148 -1.86 2.03 4.53
C GLN A 148 -2.82 1.25 5.42
N ILE A 149 -2.47 1.02 6.69
CA ILE A 149 -3.36 0.40 7.68
C ILE A 149 -3.87 1.49 8.60
N TYR A 150 -5.16 1.83 8.52
CA TYR A 150 -5.76 2.85 9.39
C TYR A 150 -6.36 2.24 10.65
N ASN A 151 -7.06 1.10 10.53
CA ASN A 151 -7.56 0.31 11.65
C ASN A 151 -7.79 -1.15 11.20
N ALA A 152 -8.55 -1.95 11.97
CA ALA A 152 -8.78 -3.37 11.67
C ALA A 152 -9.71 -3.62 10.47
N ASN A 153 -10.49 -2.62 10.04
CA ASN A 153 -11.50 -2.75 9.00
C ASN A 153 -11.43 -1.63 7.95
N ASP A 154 -10.24 -1.03 7.78
CA ASP A 154 -9.99 0.12 6.90
C ASP A 154 -8.53 0.13 6.44
N ILE A 155 -8.35 -0.06 5.13
CA ILE A 155 -7.07 -0.02 4.45
C ILE A 155 -7.05 1.22 3.55
N GLY A 156 -6.05 2.07 3.68
CA GLY A 156 -5.84 3.21 2.79
C GLY A 156 -5.21 2.78 1.47
N GLY A 157 -5.87 3.09 0.36
CA GLY A 157 -5.31 2.98 -0.99
C GLY A 157 -5.19 1.54 -1.49
N LEU A 158 -3.95 1.05 -1.66
CA LEU A 158 -3.63 -0.30 -2.16
C LEU A 158 -4.14 -0.50 -3.61
N HIS A 159 -3.56 0.25 -4.57
CA HIS A 159 -4.03 0.30 -5.95
C HIS A 159 -3.08 -0.28 -7.00
N PHE A 160 -1.85 -0.60 -6.58
CA PHE A 160 -0.82 -1.19 -7.42
C PHE A 160 -0.85 -2.73 -7.34
N TYR A 161 -1.01 -3.41 -8.47
CA TYR A 161 -1.12 -4.89 -8.52
C TYR A 161 0.09 -5.60 -7.90
N GLY A 162 1.29 -5.04 -8.02
CA GLY A 162 2.51 -5.66 -7.49
C GLY A 162 2.47 -5.78 -5.97
N ARG A 163 1.73 -4.90 -5.29
CA ARG A 163 1.54 -4.97 -3.84
C ARG A 163 0.64 -6.13 -3.42
N TYR A 164 -0.40 -6.43 -4.19
CA TYR A 164 -1.22 -7.63 -3.97
C TYR A 164 -0.38 -8.89 -4.16
N LEU A 165 0.42 -8.94 -5.23
CA LEU A 165 1.26 -10.11 -5.53
C LEU A 165 2.31 -10.33 -4.43
N GLN A 166 2.95 -9.26 -3.94
CA GLN A 166 3.84 -9.34 -2.79
C GLN A 166 3.14 -9.92 -1.56
N LEU A 167 2.01 -9.34 -1.15
CA LEU A 167 1.29 -9.77 0.05
C LEU A 167 0.84 -11.24 -0.03
N GLN A 168 0.42 -11.69 -1.22
CA GLN A 168 0.09 -13.10 -1.48
C GLN A 168 1.32 -14.01 -1.36
N ASN A 169 2.44 -13.63 -1.97
CA ASN A 169 3.68 -14.42 -1.95
C ASN A 169 4.31 -14.49 -0.56
N GLU A 170 4.13 -13.45 0.26
CA GLU A 170 4.50 -13.42 1.68
C GLU A 170 3.52 -14.23 2.57
N GLY A 171 2.43 -14.78 2.01
CA GLY A 171 1.43 -15.58 2.74
C GLY A 171 0.53 -14.76 3.67
N ILE A 172 0.61 -13.43 3.62
CA ILE A 172 -0.08 -12.51 4.53
C ILE A 172 -1.28 -11.81 3.90
N GLY A 173 -1.40 -11.75 2.58
CA GLY A 173 -2.53 -11.15 1.87
C GLY A 173 -3.38 -12.14 1.11
N GLY A 174 -4.69 -11.89 1.05
CA GLY A 174 -5.61 -12.58 0.16
C GLY A 174 -7.00 -11.96 0.12
N ARG A 175 -7.92 -12.56 -0.64
CA ARG A 175 -9.29 -12.05 -0.81
C ARG A 175 -10.13 -12.27 0.44
N LEU A 176 -11.03 -11.34 0.70
CA LEU A 176 -12.08 -11.47 1.71
C LEU A 176 -13.14 -12.47 1.20
N PRO A 177 -13.39 -13.59 1.91
CA PRO A 177 -14.44 -14.52 1.52
C PRO A 177 -15.82 -13.85 1.59
N ASN A 178 -16.76 -14.36 0.79
CA ASN A 178 -18.17 -13.95 0.78
C ASN A 178 -18.40 -12.46 0.42
N ASN A 179 -17.53 -11.85 -0.39
CA ASN A 179 -17.59 -10.43 -0.76
C ASN A 179 -18.14 -10.18 -2.19
N GLN A 180 -18.67 -11.20 -2.87
CA GLN A 180 -19.07 -11.19 -4.29
C GLN A 180 -19.93 -9.98 -4.69
N ALA A 181 -20.86 -9.56 -3.83
CA ALA A 181 -21.75 -8.42 -4.11
C ALA A 181 -21.04 -7.06 -4.24
N LYS A 182 -19.76 -6.97 -3.84
CA LYS A 182 -18.88 -5.78 -3.97
C LYS A 182 -17.70 -6.02 -4.90
N GLU A 183 -17.59 -7.22 -5.48
CA GLU A 183 -16.55 -7.53 -6.46
C GLU A 183 -16.92 -6.94 -7.82
N GLU A 184 -15.97 -6.26 -8.45
CA GLU A 184 -16.12 -5.72 -9.80
C GLU A 184 -14.99 -6.22 -10.68
N VAL A 185 -15.31 -6.75 -11.86
CA VAL A 185 -14.33 -7.33 -12.77
C VAL A 185 -14.54 -6.80 -14.19
N ILE A 186 -13.48 -6.21 -14.75
CA ILE A 186 -13.32 -6.07 -16.19
C ILE A 186 -12.15 -6.99 -16.58
N PRO A 187 -12.42 -8.17 -17.19
CA PRO A 187 -11.41 -9.22 -17.35
C PRO A 187 -10.13 -8.76 -18.04
N GLY A 188 -9.00 -8.98 -17.35
CA GLY A 188 -7.67 -8.54 -17.76
C GLY A 188 -7.48 -7.02 -17.77
N VAL A 189 -8.26 -6.25 -16.99
CA VAL A 189 -8.18 -4.78 -16.95
C VAL A 189 -8.35 -4.21 -15.53
N ILE A 190 -9.49 -4.45 -14.87
CA ILE A 190 -9.82 -3.93 -13.53
C ILE A 190 -10.29 -5.08 -12.65
N TYR A 191 -9.78 -5.12 -11.43
CA TYR A 191 -10.21 -6.07 -10.39
C TYR A 191 -10.43 -5.31 -9.08
N THR A 192 -11.69 -5.24 -8.65
CA THR A 192 -12.14 -4.70 -7.37
C THR A 192 -12.61 -5.87 -6.49
N MET A 193 -12.09 -5.97 -5.27
CA MET A 193 -12.39 -7.08 -4.34
C MET A 193 -12.23 -6.67 -2.88
N GLY A 194 -12.72 -7.52 -1.97
CA GLY A 194 -12.40 -7.40 -0.56
C GLY A 194 -11.03 -8.03 -0.27
N VAL A 195 -10.33 -7.49 0.72
CA VAL A 195 -8.94 -7.82 1.06
C VAL A 195 -8.83 -8.23 2.53
N VAL A 196 -7.98 -9.21 2.81
CA VAL A 196 -7.58 -9.68 4.15
C VAL A 196 -6.05 -9.60 4.24
N ILE A 197 -5.54 -9.05 5.35
CA ILE A 197 -4.12 -8.91 5.63
C ILE A 197 -3.82 -9.44 7.04
N LYS A 198 -2.97 -10.47 7.16
CA LYS A 198 -2.35 -10.96 8.40
C LYS A 198 -1.18 -10.02 8.77
N GLN A 199 -1.35 -9.15 9.76
CA GLN A 199 -0.30 -8.26 10.27
C GLN A 199 0.14 -8.71 11.67
N GLY A 200 1.10 -9.64 11.73
CA GLY A 200 1.47 -10.33 12.97
C GLY A 200 0.26 -11.08 13.54
N ASN A 201 -0.10 -10.80 14.79
CA ASN A 201 -1.27 -11.42 15.45
C ASN A 201 -2.61 -10.73 15.13
N ARG A 202 -2.64 -9.79 14.18
CA ARG A 202 -3.85 -9.06 13.79
C ARG A 202 -4.30 -9.47 12.40
N ILE A 203 -5.61 -9.53 12.20
CA ILE A 203 -6.22 -9.54 10.87
C ILE A 203 -6.75 -8.14 10.62
N VAL A 204 -6.37 -7.55 9.48
CA VAL A 204 -6.96 -6.34 8.95
C VAL A 204 -7.75 -6.71 7.70
N THR A 205 -8.95 -6.18 7.56
CA THR A 205 -9.80 -6.42 6.38
C THR A 205 -10.23 -5.12 5.73
N ASP A 206 -10.52 -5.16 4.44
CA ASP A 206 -11.33 -4.14 3.79
C ASP A 206 -12.28 -4.82 2.80
N VAL A 207 -13.47 -4.23 2.61
CA VAL A 207 -14.52 -4.79 1.76
C VAL A 207 -14.43 -4.34 0.31
N ILE A 208 -13.60 -3.32 0.01
CA ILE A 208 -13.45 -2.78 -1.34
C ILE A 208 -12.06 -2.18 -1.57
N LYS A 209 -11.28 -2.85 -2.42
CA LYS A 209 -9.99 -2.40 -2.94
C LYS A 209 -9.85 -2.79 -4.41
N GLY A 210 -9.39 -1.86 -5.23
CA GLY A 210 -9.28 -2.03 -6.67
C GLY A 210 -7.86 -1.77 -7.17
N TYR A 211 -7.41 -2.58 -8.13
CA TYR A 211 -6.16 -2.39 -8.87
C TYR A 211 -6.37 -2.56 -10.38
N GLY A 212 -5.46 -1.95 -11.14
CA GLY A 212 -5.43 -2.08 -12.60
C GLY A 212 -4.50 -3.22 -12.97
N TYR A 213 -4.97 -4.17 -13.76
CA TYR A 213 -4.15 -5.29 -14.22
C TYR A 213 -3.18 -4.88 -15.35
N LEU A 214 -3.44 -3.72 -15.99
CA LEU A 214 -2.66 -3.14 -17.10
C LEU A 214 -1.96 -1.83 -16.69
N SER A 215 -1.43 -1.75 -15.46
CA SER A 215 -0.72 -0.54 -14.99
C SER A 215 0.37 -0.89 -14.00
N ASN A 216 1.61 -0.97 -14.52
CA ASN A 216 2.79 -1.13 -13.68
C ASN A 216 3.13 0.18 -12.93
N ALA A 217 4.09 0.13 -12.01
CA ALA A 217 4.38 1.27 -11.15
C ALA A 217 4.93 2.50 -11.89
N GLU A 218 5.65 2.32 -13.01
CA GLU A 218 6.09 3.42 -13.86
C GLU A 218 4.88 4.10 -14.50
N GLU A 219 3.97 3.32 -15.09
CA GLU A 219 2.79 3.84 -15.79
C GLU A 219 1.88 4.62 -14.84
N MET A 220 1.63 4.09 -13.64
CA MET A 220 0.86 4.78 -12.60
C MET A 220 1.54 6.09 -12.16
N LEU A 221 2.87 6.12 -11.98
CA LEU A 221 3.60 7.35 -11.66
C LEU A 221 3.51 8.39 -12.80
N VAL A 222 3.68 7.94 -14.05
CA VAL A 222 3.64 8.79 -15.24
C VAL A 222 2.26 9.38 -15.44
N ASP A 223 1.20 8.57 -15.45
CA ASP A 223 -0.15 9.04 -15.72
C ASP A 223 -0.72 9.88 -14.58
N ALA A 224 -0.53 9.51 -13.30
CA ALA A 224 -0.97 10.36 -12.19
C ALA A 224 -0.24 11.73 -12.19
N THR A 225 1.05 11.76 -12.54
CA THR A 225 1.82 13.03 -12.66
C THR A 225 1.38 13.86 -13.87
N LYS A 226 1.06 13.21 -15.00
CA LYS A 226 0.51 13.84 -16.21
C LYS A 226 -0.85 14.47 -15.93
N ILE A 227 -1.77 13.74 -15.30
CA ILE A 227 -3.09 14.24 -14.89
C ILE A 227 -2.93 15.42 -13.93
N PHE A 228 -2.02 15.32 -12.96
CA PHE A 228 -1.72 16.41 -12.04
C PHE A 228 -1.35 17.72 -12.78
N LYS A 229 -0.52 17.65 -13.83
CA LYS A 229 -0.11 18.79 -14.66
C LYS A 229 -1.24 19.29 -15.58
N GLN A 230 -2.00 18.38 -16.19
CA GLN A 230 -3.06 18.72 -17.14
C GLN A 230 -4.29 19.34 -16.46
N GLN A 231 -4.67 18.84 -15.28
CA GLN A 231 -5.89 19.27 -14.61
C GLN A 231 -5.74 20.72 -14.10
N GLY A 232 -6.40 21.68 -14.75
CA GLY A 232 -6.24 23.12 -14.47
C GLY A 232 -6.79 23.65 -13.12
N ASN A 233 -7.59 22.87 -12.40
CA ASN A 233 -7.98 23.20 -11.01
C ASN A 233 -6.74 23.07 -10.07
N THR A 234 -6.92 23.10 -8.75
CA THR A 234 -5.87 22.69 -7.78
C THR A 234 -6.31 21.62 -6.78
N GLU A 235 -7.62 21.41 -6.70
CA GLU A 235 -8.31 20.53 -5.75
C GLU A 235 -9.35 19.67 -6.50
N GLY A 236 -9.75 18.56 -5.90
CA GLY A 236 -10.93 17.78 -6.29
C GLY A 236 -10.64 16.44 -6.96
N THR A 237 -11.74 15.74 -7.27
CA THR A 237 -11.79 14.41 -7.91
C THR A 237 -12.16 14.54 -9.38
N CYS A 238 -11.58 13.71 -10.24
CA CYS A 238 -12.02 13.57 -11.63
C CYS A 238 -11.72 12.18 -12.21
N ILE A 239 -12.46 11.80 -13.25
CA ILE A 239 -12.27 10.54 -13.98
C ILE A 239 -11.34 10.77 -15.17
N TYR A 240 -10.23 10.05 -15.22
CA TYR A 240 -9.32 9.99 -16.35
C TYR A 240 -9.43 8.65 -17.07
N SER A 241 -9.39 8.66 -18.40
CA SER A 241 -9.34 7.44 -19.20
C SER A 241 -7.87 7.10 -19.47
N VAL A 242 -7.32 6.13 -18.74
CA VAL A 242 -6.01 5.57 -19.07
C VAL A 242 -6.12 4.82 -20.39
N ARG A 243 -5.03 4.79 -21.15
CA ARG A 243 -4.88 3.92 -22.31
C ARG A 243 -3.59 3.13 -22.15
N ASP A 244 -3.74 1.84 -21.91
CA ASP A 244 -2.62 0.91 -21.92
C ASP A 244 -1.98 0.91 -23.32
N ARG A 245 -0.64 0.91 -23.35
CA ARG A 245 0.16 0.99 -24.57
C ARG A 245 0.33 -0.37 -25.22
N GLU A 246 0.30 -1.46 -24.46
CA GLU A 246 0.56 -2.81 -24.96
C GLU A 246 -0.69 -3.42 -25.61
N THR A 247 -1.83 -3.41 -24.91
CA THR A 247 -3.10 -3.93 -25.44
C THR A 247 -3.92 -2.88 -26.19
N GLY A 248 -3.57 -1.60 -26.06
CA GLY A 248 -4.32 -0.48 -26.64
C GLY A 248 -5.67 -0.18 -25.97
N LYS A 249 -6.09 -1.00 -24.97
CA LYS A 249 -7.34 -0.86 -24.23
C LYS A 249 -7.34 0.43 -23.41
N SER A 250 -8.54 0.98 -23.21
CA SER A 250 -8.77 2.09 -22.28
C SER A 250 -9.68 1.68 -21.14
N PHE A 251 -9.41 2.24 -19.96
CA PHE A 251 -10.18 2.02 -18.75
C PHE A 251 -10.23 3.29 -17.90
N PRO A 252 -11.33 3.52 -17.17
CA PRO A 252 -11.47 4.71 -16.36
C PRO A 252 -10.72 4.56 -15.03
N THR A 253 -10.19 5.69 -14.56
CA THR A 253 -9.44 5.83 -13.31
C THR A 253 -9.91 7.08 -12.59
N VAL A 254 -10.04 6.99 -11.27
CA VAL A 254 -10.35 8.11 -10.39
C VAL A 254 -9.04 8.73 -9.95
N PHE A 255 -8.84 10.01 -10.28
CA PHE A 255 -7.74 10.82 -9.78
C PHE A 255 -8.25 11.82 -8.76
N VAL A 256 -7.58 11.92 -7.60
CA VAL A 256 -7.91 12.84 -6.51
C VAL A 256 -6.68 13.64 -6.11
N ARG A 257 -6.84 14.95 -5.98
CA ARG A 257 -5.82 15.83 -5.40
C ARG A 257 -6.41 16.86 -4.46
N LYS A 258 -5.55 17.35 -3.56
CA LYS A 258 -5.84 18.39 -2.58
C LYS A 258 -4.56 19.17 -2.28
N GLN A 259 -4.64 20.42 -1.88
CA GLN A 259 -3.48 21.28 -1.53
C GLN A 259 -2.35 21.25 -2.58
N LYS A 260 -2.71 21.19 -3.88
CA LYS A 260 -1.75 21.01 -5.00
C LYS A 260 -0.86 19.76 -4.87
N ALA A 261 -1.39 18.65 -4.36
CA ALA A 261 -0.73 17.35 -4.27
C ALA A 261 -1.70 16.17 -4.45
N ILE A 262 -1.18 15.06 -4.97
CA ILE A 262 -1.92 13.82 -5.27
C ILE A 262 -2.32 13.14 -3.95
N ILE A 263 -3.59 12.74 -3.83
CA ILE A 263 -4.09 11.87 -2.75
C ILE A 263 -4.14 10.42 -3.23
N THR A 264 -4.84 10.16 -4.34
CA THR A 264 -5.00 8.81 -4.88
C THR A 264 -5.23 8.83 -6.39
N PHE A 265 -4.93 7.69 -7.00
CA PHE A 265 -5.10 7.38 -8.40
C PHE A 265 -5.35 5.88 -8.51
N TYR A 266 -6.55 5.49 -8.94
CA TYR A 266 -6.97 4.09 -8.99
C TYR A 266 -7.96 3.81 -10.11
N PRO A 267 -7.96 2.62 -10.71
CA PRO A 267 -9.02 2.19 -11.63
C PRO A 267 -10.25 1.73 -10.85
N ASP A 268 -11.40 1.96 -11.45
CA ASP A 268 -12.73 1.73 -10.91
C ASP A 268 -13.59 1.22 -12.06
N ALA A 269 -14.41 0.19 -11.86
CA ALA A 269 -15.23 -0.37 -12.94
C ALA A 269 -16.53 0.42 -13.15
N THR A 270 -17.03 1.11 -12.11
CA THR A 270 -18.28 1.88 -12.13
C THR A 270 -18.14 3.36 -11.67
N PRO A 271 -17.07 4.10 -12.07
CA PRO A 271 -16.73 5.38 -11.44
C PRO A 271 -17.77 6.47 -11.70
N GLN A 272 -18.08 7.22 -10.65
CA GLN A 272 -19.03 8.32 -10.68
C GLN A 272 -18.31 9.66 -10.52
N GLY A 273 -18.66 10.64 -11.37
CA GLY A 273 -18.11 11.99 -11.29
C GLY A 273 -17.84 12.64 -12.65
N ALA A 274 -17.23 13.82 -12.61
CA ALA A 274 -16.83 14.54 -13.81
C ALA A 274 -15.52 14.00 -14.40
N LYS A 275 -15.39 14.06 -15.74
CA LYS A 275 -14.11 13.78 -16.42
C LYS A 275 -13.06 14.82 -16.05
N CYS A 276 -11.79 14.44 -16.04
CA CYS A 276 -10.69 15.38 -15.86
C CYS A 276 -10.67 16.41 -16.99
N ARG A 277 -10.43 17.67 -16.63
CA ARG A 277 -10.26 18.77 -17.59
C ARG A 277 -8.87 18.67 -18.22
N SER A 278 -8.84 18.64 -19.56
CA SER A 278 -7.65 18.78 -20.41
C SER A 278 -7.37 20.24 -20.73
#